data_AF-A0A370VY79-F1
#
_entry.id   AF-A0A370VY79-F1
#
_cell.length_a   1.000
_cell.length_b   1.000
_cell.length_c   1.000
_cell.angle_alpha   90.00
_cell.angle_beta   90.00
_cell.angle_gamma   90.00
#
_symmetry.space_group_name_H-M   'P 1'
#
loop_
_entity.id
_entity.type
_entity.pdbx_description
1 polymer ?
#
loop_
_entity_poly.entity_id
_entity_poly.type
_entity_poly.pdbx_seq_one_letter_code
_entity_poly.pdbx_strand_id
1 'polypeptide(L)'
;MDGGPGRAEATARAGHGGRTLEALGLAESPHDHPLTYPGAWPDDSALLDGGLLLPLDRLVHDGRTPVLAVGSNACPAQLRRKMQAFGIDSPVPLVKTRVTGLAVGVSAHVSRLGYLAAAPFLAPGRVTEVFLTWLDDEQLAVIDASEGVPRSDGNYARAWLPAPDVGIDLTDGTSLPGAYVYVNRHGVLDDGTGAPRTHPGQRPLLTELLSGSARLRELFGVTPEEFSARVRADVRLCALGTEVFAREKLVTASGLEPYV
;
A
#
# COMPACT_ATOMS: atom_id res chain seq x y z
N MET A 1 -4.93 24.99 -30.66
CA MET A 1 -6.13 24.70 -29.84
C MET A 1 -6.50 23.27 -30.14
N ASP A 2 -6.11 22.35 -29.27
CA ASP A 2 -6.43 20.93 -29.43
C ASP A 2 -6.83 20.40 -28.06
N GLY A 3 -8.10 20.60 -27.72
CA GLY A 3 -8.71 20.11 -26.50
C GLY A 3 -9.16 18.69 -26.76
N GLY A 4 -8.30 17.70 -26.47
CA GLY A 4 -8.64 16.29 -26.61
C GLY A 4 -9.88 15.90 -25.78
N PRO A 5 -10.64 14.90 -26.23
CA PRO A 5 -11.96 14.54 -25.68
C PRO A 5 -11.96 14.28 -24.16
N GLY A 6 -10.84 13.82 -23.59
CA GLY A 6 -10.73 13.56 -22.15
C GLY A 6 -10.73 14.81 -21.24
N ARG A 7 -10.41 16.00 -21.75
CA ARG A 7 -10.45 17.23 -20.92
C ARG A 7 -11.87 17.74 -20.69
N ALA A 8 -12.75 17.61 -21.68
CA ALA A 8 -14.14 18.05 -21.61
C ALA A 8 -14.99 17.14 -20.70
N GLU A 9 -14.76 15.83 -20.73
CA GLU A 9 -15.42 14.88 -19.82
C GLU A 9 -14.96 15.05 -18.37
N ALA A 10 -13.66 15.27 -18.14
CA ALA A 10 -13.13 15.56 -16.81
C ALA A 10 -13.70 16.87 -16.22
N THR A 11 -13.94 17.89 -17.05
CA THR A 11 -14.56 19.15 -16.59
C THR A 11 -16.06 18.99 -16.31
N ALA A 12 -16.79 18.16 -17.07
CA ALA A 12 -18.18 17.86 -16.79
C ALA A 12 -18.37 17.04 -15.49
N ARG A 13 -17.47 16.09 -15.21
CA ARG A 13 -17.47 15.30 -13.96
C ARG A 13 -17.02 16.11 -12.73
N ALA A 14 -16.07 17.03 -12.89
CA ALA A 14 -15.65 17.95 -11.81
C ALA A 14 -16.78 18.90 -11.34
N GLY A 15 -17.80 19.15 -12.17
CA GLY A 15 -18.98 19.96 -11.82
C GLY A 15 -19.83 19.42 -10.66
N HIS A 16 -19.62 18.16 -10.24
CA HIS A 16 -20.35 17.50 -9.15
C HIS A 16 -19.60 17.51 -7.80
N GLY A 17 -18.73 18.51 -7.57
CA GLY A 17 -17.95 18.65 -6.33
C GLY A 17 -16.63 17.86 -6.30
N GLY A 18 -16.22 17.31 -7.45
CA GLY A 18 -14.97 16.60 -7.62
C GLY A 18 -13.75 17.53 -7.73
N ARG A 19 -12.63 17.13 -7.14
CA ARG A 19 -11.33 17.82 -7.30
C ARG A 19 -10.33 16.90 -7.98
N THR A 20 -9.45 17.46 -8.81
CA THR A 20 -8.39 16.69 -9.44
C THR A 20 -7.35 16.25 -8.42
N LEU A 21 -6.69 15.12 -8.67
CA LEU A 21 -5.58 14.65 -7.84
C LEU A 21 -4.47 15.71 -7.75
N GLU A 22 -4.20 16.42 -8.84
CA GLU A 22 -3.18 17.48 -8.87
C GLU A 22 -3.54 18.63 -7.92
N ALA A 23 -4.80 19.06 -7.92
CA ALA A 23 -5.28 20.15 -7.06
C ALA A 23 -5.35 19.76 -5.58
N LEU A 24 -5.22 18.47 -5.26
CA LEU A 24 -5.19 17.92 -3.90
C LEU A 24 -3.77 17.53 -3.45
N GLY A 25 -2.76 17.62 -4.32
CA GLY A 25 -1.42 17.11 -4.02
C GLY A 25 -1.33 15.57 -3.95
N LEU A 26 -2.27 14.88 -4.61
CA LEU A 26 -2.42 13.41 -4.61
C LEU A 26 -2.05 12.77 -5.95
N ALA A 27 -1.46 13.53 -6.87
CA ALA A 27 -1.15 13.09 -8.23
C ALA A 27 0.18 12.32 -8.37
N GLU A 28 1.04 12.34 -7.35
CA GLU A 28 2.33 11.66 -7.39
C GLU A 28 2.21 10.21 -6.94
N SER A 29 2.70 9.28 -7.77
CA SER A 29 2.70 7.85 -7.47
C SER A 29 4.08 7.39 -6.99
N PRO A 30 4.16 6.59 -5.91
CA PRO A 30 5.42 5.99 -5.46
C PRO A 30 5.99 4.96 -6.45
N HIS A 31 5.24 4.55 -7.48
CA HIS A 31 5.81 3.81 -8.60
C HIS A 31 6.90 4.63 -9.32
N ASP A 32 6.60 5.92 -9.56
CA ASP A 32 7.47 6.81 -10.33
C ASP A 32 8.46 7.54 -9.40
N HIS A 33 8.04 7.81 -8.16
CA HIS A 33 8.80 8.48 -7.12
C HIS A 33 8.97 7.58 -5.88
N PRO A 34 9.81 6.53 -5.94
CA PRO A 34 9.86 5.49 -4.91
C PRO A 34 10.15 5.98 -3.49
N LEU A 35 10.95 7.03 -3.34
CA LEU A 35 11.28 7.60 -2.03
C LEU A 35 10.12 8.40 -1.40
N THR A 36 9.00 8.58 -2.11
CA THR A 36 7.76 9.14 -1.54
C THR A 36 6.79 8.08 -1.05
N TYR A 37 7.14 6.79 -1.15
CA TYR A 37 6.33 5.69 -0.58
C TYR A 37 5.94 5.96 0.90
N PRO A 38 4.66 5.73 1.29
CA PRO A 38 3.58 5.07 0.52
C PRO A 38 2.84 5.95 -0.50
N GLY A 39 3.30 7.18 -0.74
CA GLY A 39 2.59 8.21 -1.48
C GLY A 39 1.62 8.98 -0.58
N ALA A 40 1.02 10.03 -1.11
CA ALA A 40 0.05 10.83 -0.38
C ALA A 40 -1.31 10.11 -0.30
N TRP A 41 -1.94 10.17 0.86
CA TRP A 41 -3.27 9.61 1.13
C TRP A 41 -4.31 10.74 1.14
N PRO A 42 -5.58 10.47 0.80
CA PRO A 42 -6.67 11.43 1.02
C PRO A 42 -6.84 11.76 2.51
N ASP A 43 -7.39 12.93 2.81
CA ASP A 43 -7.70 13.32 4.20
C ASP A 43 -8.93 12.59 4.76
N ASP A 44 -9.88 12.23 3.88
CA ASP A 44 -11.16 11.60 4.20
C ASP A 44 -11.57 10.57 3.13
N SER A 45 -12.67 9.87 3.38
CA SER A 45 -13.30 8.94 2.44
C SER A 45 -13.64 9.64 1.13
N ALA A 46 -13.36 8.98 0.01
CA ALA A 46 -13.54 9.55 -1.31
C ALA A 46 -13.74 8.46 -2.37
N LEU A 47 -14.34 8.84 -3.48
CA LEU A 47 -14.46 8.00 -4.67
C LEU A 47 -13.39 8.40 -5.68
N LEU A 48 -12.44 7.51 -5.97
CA LEU A 48 -11.47 7.71 -7.05
C LEU A 48 -12.11 7.38 -8.39
N ASP A 49 -12.35 8.39 -9.23
CA ASP A 49 -12.86 8.25 -10.59
C ASP A 49 -11.84 8.85 -11.58
N GLY A 50 -11.04 7.99 -12.20
CA GLY A 50 -9.94 8.41 -13.06
C GLY A 50 -8.98 9.35 -12.33
N GLY A 51 -8.85 10.60 -12.81
CA GLY A 51 -8.00 11.65 -12.21
C GLY A 51 -8.70 12.54 -11.18
N LEU A 52 -9.91 12.18 -10.74
CA LEU A 52 -10.72 12.95 -9.80
C LEU A 52 -10.91 12.18 -8.49
N LEU A 53 -10.96 12.92 -7.38
CA LEU A 53 -11.57 12.45 -6.15
C LEU A 53 -12.91 13.16 -5.95
N LEU A 54 -13.96 12.36 -5.85
CA LEU A 54 -15.33 12.80 -5.61
C LEU A 54 -15.71 12.52 -4.15
N PRO A 55 -16.64 13.28 -3.56
CA PRO A 55 -17.24 12.93 -2.27
C PRO A 55 -17.85 11.52 -2.31
N LEU A 56 -17.82 10.84 -1.17
CA LEU A 56 -18.43 9.53 -1.00
C LEU A 56 -19.72 9.67 -0.20
N ASP A 57 -20.82 9.10 -0.69
CA ASP A 57 -22.15 9.15 -0.06
C ASP A 57 -22.49 7.88 0.74
N ARG A 58 -21.74 6.79 0.53
CA ARG A 58 -21.91 5.49 1.18
C ARG A 58 -20.55 4.93 1.58
N LEU A 59 -20.46 4.36 2.78
CA LEU A 59 -19.20 3.78 3.28
C LEU A 59 -19.11 2.25 3.10
N VAL A 60 -20.24 1.60 2.80
CA VAL A 60 -20.33 0.17 2.51
C VAL A 60 -20.78 0.00 1.05
N HIS A 61 -20.05 -0.83 0.32
CA HIS A 61 -20.32 -1.11 -1.09
C HIS A 61 -20.61 -2.60 -1.27
N ASP A 62 -21.87 -2.97 -1.11
CA ASP A 62 -22.33 -4.36 -1.31
C ASP A 62 -21.94 -4.87 -2.70
N GLY A 63 -21.52 -6.14 -2.77
CA GLY A 63 -21.04 -6.76 -4.02
C GLY A 63 -19.60 -6.36 -4.40
N ARG A 64 -18.92 -5.55 -3.59
CA ARG A 64 -17.48 -5.28 -3.72
C ARG A 64 -16.69 -5.91 -2.58
N THR A 65 -15.44 -6.22 -2.85
CA THR A 65 -14.51 -6.82 -1.89
C THR A 65 -13.82 -5.73 -1.07
N PRO A 66 -14.00 -5.67 0.26
CA PRO A 66 -13.27 -4.74 1.12
C PRO A 66 -11.84 -5.22 1.33
N VAL A 67 -10.86 -4.38 1.00
CA VAL A 67 -9.43 -4.66 1.19
C VAL A 67 -8.76 -3.52 1.94
N LEU A 68 -8.13 -3.83 3.08
CA LEU A 68 -7.34 -2.89 3.87
C LEU A 68 -6.09 -2.45 3.10
N ALA A 69 -5.94 -1.14 2.95
CA ALA A 69 -4.85 -0.48 2.27
C ALA A 69 -3.96 0.22 3.31
N VAL A 70 -2.87 -0.45 3.69
CA VAL A 70 -1.89 0.03 4.70
C VAL A 70 -0.67 0.74 4.10
N GLY A 71 -0.61 0.85 2.77
CA GLY A 71 0.54 1.35 2.03
C GLY A 71 0.12 2.03 0.73
N SER A 72 0.82 1.77 -0.37
CA SER A 72 0.57 2.46 -1.64
C SER A 72 -0.82 2.21 -2.24
N ASN A 73 -1.58 1.21 -1.78
CA ASN A 73 -2.97 1.03 -2.20
C ASN A 73 -3.93 2.05 -1.57
N ALA A 74 -3.48 2.87 -0.62
CA ALA A 74 -4.23 4.03 -0.13
C ALA A 74 -3.85 5.32 -0.89
N CYS A 75 -2.85 5.28 -1.77
CA CYS A 75 -2.45 6.40 -2.62
C CYS A 75 -3.30 6.42 -3.91
N PRO A 76 -4.11 7.47 -4.15
CA PRO A 76 -4.99 7.54 -5.31
C PRO A 76 -4.23 7.52 -6.64
N ALA A 77 -3.10 8.22 -6.75
CA ALA A 77 -2.27 8.18 -7.95
C ALA A 77 -1.72 6.78 -8.23
N GLN A 78 -1.31 6.03 -7.20
CA GLN A 78 -0.87 4.65 -7.37
C GLN A 78 -2.00 3.75 -7.87
N LEU A 79 -3.18 3.81 -7.22
CA LEU A 79 -4.33 3.02 -7.62
C LEU A 79 -4.74 3.34 -9.05
N ARG A 80 -4.89 4.64 -9.38
CA ARG A 80 -5.21 5.09 -10.73
C ARG A 80 -4.23 4.53 -11.76
N ARG A 81 -2.93 4.59 -11.47
CA ARG A 81 -1.89 4.04 -12.34
C ARG A 81 -2.06 2.54 -12.54
N LYS A 82 -2.34 1.77 -11.48
CA LYS A 82 -2.62 0.33 -11.58
C LYS A 82 -3.85 0.09 -12.47
N MET A 83 -4.96 0.79 -12.24
CA MET A 83 -6.20 0.63 -13.02
C MET A 83 -5.99 0.97 -14.51
N GLN A 84 -5.35 2.11 -14.79
CA GLN A 84 -5.05 2.54 -16.17
C GLN A 84 -4.16 1.55 -16.93
N ALA A 85 -3.20 0.91 -16.26
CA ALA A 85 -2.35 -0.09 -16.90
C ALA A 85 -3.12 -1.32 -17.41
N PHE A 86 -4.34 -1.54 -16.91
CA PHE A 86 -5.24 -2.62 -17.32
C PHE A 86 -6.51 -2.12 -18.01
N GLY A 87 -6.60 -0.82 -18.30
CA GLY A 87 -7.77 -0.23 -18.98
C GLY A 87 -9.04 -0.17 -18.12
N ILE A 88 -8.92 -0.27 -16.80
CA ILE A 88 -10.05 -0.15 -15.88
C ILE A 88 -10.36 1.34 -15.64
N ASP A 89 -11.59 1.75 -15.93
CA ASP A 89 -12.11 3.10 -15.74
C ASP A 89 -13.21 3.18 -14.66
N SER A 90 -13.61 2.05 -14.08
CA SER A 90 -14.60 2.01 -13.01
C SER A 90 -14.08 2.68 -11.73
N PRO A 91 -14.91 3.46 -11.01
CA PRO A 91 -14.47 4.14 -9.79
C PRO A 91 -14.10 3.18 -8.65
N VAL A 92 -13.14 3.60 -7.81
CA VAL A 92 -12.68 2.87 -6.62
C VAL A 92 -13.03 3.67 -5.35
N PRO A 93 -13.98 3.20 -4.52
CA PRO A 93 -14.22 3.77 -3.21
C PRO A 93 -13.04 3.55 -2.26
N LEU A 94 -12.59 4.63 -1.64
CA LEU A 94 -11.60 4.70 -0.59
C LEU A 94 -12.32 5.15 0.67
N VAL A 95 -12.47 4.27 1.65
CA VAL A 95 -13.20 4.55 2.89
C VAL A 95 -12.20 4.64 4.03
N LYS A 96 -12.20 5.77 4.74
CA LYS A 96 -11.37 5.97 5.91
C LYS A 96 -11.87 5.08 7.05
N THR A 97 -10.98 4.31 7.66
CA THR A 97 -11.36 3.20 8.54
C THR A 97 -10.46 3.14 9.76
N ARG A 98 -11.09 2.95 10.92
CA ARG A 98 -10.42 2.67 12.18
C ARG A 98 -10.30 1.16 12.33
N VAL A 99 -9.07 0.67 12.49
CA VAL A 99 -8.79 -0.75 12.64
C VAL A 99 -8.17 -1.01 14.00
N THR A 100 -8.78 -1.90 14.78
CA THR A 100 -8.32 -2.31 16.10
C THR A 100 -7.69 -3.71 16.02
N GLY A 101 -6.49 -3.88 16.57
CA GLY A 101 -5.75 -5.15 16.54
C GLY A 101 -4.67 -5.22 15.46
N LEU A 102 -4.50 -4.18 14.66
CA LEU A 102 -3.44 -4.08 13.64
C LEU A 102 -2.61 -2.80 13.80
N ALA A 103 -1.34 -2.91 13.41
CA ALA A 103 -0.45 -1.80 13.17
C ALA A 103 0.26 -1.96 11.82
N VAL A 104 0.92 -0.90 11.37
CA VAL A 104 1.65 -0.86 10.10
C VAL A 104 3.14 -0.81 10.36
N GLY A 105 3.83 -1.83 9.90
CA GLY A 105 5.28 -1.96 9.96
C GLY A 105 5.92 -1.90 8.58
N VAL A 106 7.18 -2.34 8.52
CA VAL A 106 7.94 -2.44 7.28
C VAL A 106 8.00 -3.90 6.85
N SER A 107 7.70 -4.16 5.59
CA SER A 107 7.89 -5.46 4.98
C SER A 107 9.35 -5.88 4.99
N ALA A 108 9.62 -7.15 5.31
CA ALA A 108 10.95 -7.75 5.24
C ALA A 108 11.37 -8.14 3.82
N HIS A 109 10.96 -7.38 2.79
CA HIS A 109 11.37 -7.61 1.41
C HIS A 109 11.72 -6.30 0.70
N VAL A 110 12.64 -6.39 -0.26
CA VAL A 110 12.98 -5.27 -1.14
C VAL A 110 12.04 -5.27 -2.35
N SER A 111 11.25 -4.21 -2.52
CA SER A 111 10.36 -4.07 -3.67
C SER A 111 11.16 -3.76 -4.94
N ARG A 112 10.74 -4.32 -6.06
CA ARG A 112 11.28 -4.03 -7.40
C ARG A 112 11.15 -2.56 -7.80
N LEU A 113 10.26 -1.84 -7.13
CA LEU A 113 10.06 -0.41 -7.34
C LEU A 113 11.10 0.46 -6.62
N GLY A 114 12.02 -0.13 -5.84
CA GLY A 114 13.12 0.62 -5.22
C GLY A 114 12.75 1.28 -3.90
N TYR A 115 11.87 0.66 -3.12
CA TYR A 115 11.47 1.06 -1.78
C TYR A 115 11.23 -0.18 -0.90
N LEU A 116 11.07 0.02 0.41
CA LEU A 116 10.60 -1.02 1.33
C LEU A 116 9.12 -0.80 1.64
N ALA A 117 8.26 -1.75 1.28
CA ALA A 117 6.83 -1.56 1.41
C ALA A 117 6.37 -1.58 2.88
N ALA A 118 5.23 -0.94 3.16
CA ALA A 118 4.48 -1.13 4.39
C ALA A 118 3.93 -2.57 4.44
N ALA A 119 3.85 -3.12 5.65
CA ALA A 119 3.24 -4.42 5.90
C ALA A 119 2.46 -4.40 7.21
N PRO A 120 1.25 -4.96 7.26
CA PRO A 120 0.48 -5.03 8.49
C PRO A 120 1.09 -6.08 9.43
N PHE A 121 0.92 -5.87 10.73
CA PHE A 121 1.21 -6.87 11.76
C PHE A 121 0.17 -6.80 12.88
N LEU A 122 -0.05 -7.94 13.57
CA LEU A 122 -0.95 -8.00 14.72
C LEU A 122 -0.42 -7.13 15.86
N ALA A 123 -1.27 -6.24 16.35
CA ALA A 123 -0.99 -5.38 17.48
C ALA A 123 -2.26 -5.30 18.35
N PRO A 124 -2.48 -6.28 19.24
CA PRO A 124 -3.69 -6.35 20.06
C PRO A 124 -3.96 -5.04 20.80
N GLY A 125 -5.21 -4.55 20.72
CA GLY A 125 -5.65 -3.30 21.35
C GLY A 125 -5.11 -2.01 20.70
N ARG A 126 -4.16 -2.10 19.75
CA ARG A 126 -3.71 -0.93 18.98
C ARG A 126 -4.82 -0.54 18.02
N VAL A 127 -5.08 0.76 17.95
CA VAL A 127 -6.00 1.36 16.99
C VAL A 127 -5.19 2.11 15.94
N THR A 128 -5.39 1.78 14.67
CA THR A 128 -4.70 2.36 13.52
C THR A 128 -5.72 2.86 12.51
N GLU A 129 -5.48 4.03 11.94
CA GLU A 129 -6.31 4.59 10.86
C GLU A 129 -5.68 4.25 9.51
N VAL A 130 -6.46 3.60 8.65
CA VAL A 130 -6.07 3.21 7.29
C VAL A 130 -7.27 3.39 6.37
N PHE A 131 -7.12 3.04 5.09
CA PHE A 131 -8.24 3.01 4.15
C PHE A 131 -8.68 1.59 3.85
N LEU A 132 -9.99 1.40 3.68
CA LEU A 132 -10.55 0.30 2.90
C LEU A 132 -10.67 0.73 1.44
N THR A 133 -10.17 -0.10 0.54
CA THR A 133 -10.54 -0.06 -0.88
C THR A 133 -11.66 -1.06 -1.13
N TRP A 134 -12.76 -0.60 -1.74
CA TRP A 134 -13.86 -1.48 -2.14
C TRP A 134 -13.74 -1.81 -3.62
N LEU A 135 -13.27 -3.02 -3.91
CA LEU A 135 -12.88 -3.43 -5.25
C LEU A 135 -13.96 -4.30 -5.88
N ASP A 136 -14.35 -4.01 -7.13
CA ASP A 136 -15.02 -5.01 -7.97
C ASP A 136 -14.04 -6.14 -8.37
N ASP A 137 -14.54 -7.19 -9.02
CA ASP A 137 -13.73 -8.38 -9.34
C ASP A 137 -12.55 -8.08 -10.27
N GLU A 138 -12.70 -7.16 -11.23
CA GLU A 138 -11.64 -6.77 -12.16
C GLU A 138 -10.57 -5.94 -11.44
N GLN A 139 -11.00 -4.96 -10.66
CA GLN A 139 -10.12 -4.14 -9.82
C GLN A 139 -9.34 -5.01 -8.83
N LEU A 140 -10.01 -5.99 -8.20
CA LEU A 140 -9.41 -6.90 -7.25
C LEU A 140 -8.32 -7.76 -7.92
N ALA A 141 -8.59 -8.30 -9.10
CA ALA A 141 -7.62 -9.08 -9.87
C ALA A 141 -6.36 -8.25 -10.23
N VAL A 142 -6.53 -6.97 -10.55
CA VAL A 142 -5.42 -6.04 -10.80
C VAL A 142 -4.57 -5.84 -9.54
N ILE A 143 -5.20 -5.64 -8.38
CA ILE A 143 -4.44 -5.51 -7.13
C ILE A 143 -3.73 -6.82 -6.80
N ASP A 144 -4.40 -7.97 -6.84
CA ASP A 144 -3.80 -9.29 -6.61
C ASP A 144 -2.57 -9.52 -7.50
N ALA A 145 -2.68 -9.23 -8.79
CA ALA A 145 -1.58 -9.36 -9.74
C ALA A 145 -0.40 -8.44 -9.37
N SER A 146 -0.69 -7.21 -8.94
CA SER A 146 0.34 -6.25 -8.53
C SER A 146 1.05 -6.62 -7.22
N GLU A 147 0.36 -7.31 -6.30
CA GLU A 147 0.94 -7.83 -5.05
C GLU A 147 1.58 -9.23 -5.25
N GLY A 148 1.45 -9.80 -6.45
CA GLY A 148 2.02 -11.10 -6.83
C GLY A 148 1.24 -12.30 -6.29
N VAL A 149 0.00 -12.13 -5.83
CA VAL A 149 -0.82 -13.20 -5.23
C VAL A 149 -0.95 -14.44 -6.11
N PRO A 150 -1.20 -14.34 -7.44
CA PRO A 150 -1.32 -15.51 -8.31
C PRO A 150 -0.01 -16.28 -8.50
N ARG A 151 1.13 -15.76 -8.03
CA ARG A 151 2.46 -16.34 -8.26
C ARG A 151 2.91 -17.15 -7.05
N SER A 152 3.54 -18.30 -7.31
CA SER A 152 4.18 -19.10 -6.26
C SER A 152 5.33 -18.36 -5.58
N ASP A 153 6.05 -17.52 -6.34
CA ASP A 153 7.14 -16.66 -5.87
C ASP A 153 6.67 -15.22 -5.53
N GLY A 154 5.36 -15.00 -5.39
CA GLY A 154 4.79 -13.72 -4.98
C GLY A 154 5.20 -13.32 -3.56
N ASN A 155 5.31 -12.00 -3.31
CA ASN A 155 5.72 -11.48 -2.00
C ASN A 155 4.58 -11.44 -0.98
N TYR A 156 3.33 -11.48 -1.45
CA TYR A 156 2.16 -11.34 -0.61
C TYR A 156 1.15 -12.45 -0.86
N ALA A 157 0.32 -12.68 0.14
CA ALA A 157 -0.90 -13.46 0.03
C ALA A 157 -2.06 -12.63 0.55
N ARG A 158 -3.24 -12.80 -0.07
CA ARG A 158 -4.45 -12.13 0.37
C ARG A 158 -5.14 -12.98 1.43
N ALA A 159 -5.32 -12.43 2.62
CA ALA A 159 -5.91 -13.12 3.76
C ALA A 159 -7.18 -12.39 4.23
N TRP A 160 -8.20 -13.13 4.63
CA TRP A 160 -9.39 -12.56 5.26
C TRP A 160 -9.14 -12.40 6.75
N LEU A 161 -9.34 -11.18 7.28
CA LEU A 161 -9.25 -10.89 8.70
C LEU A 161 -10.67 -10.76 9.28
N PRO A 162 -11.15 -11.74 10.04
CA PRO A 162 -12.49 -11.72 10.62
C PRO A 162 -12.56 -10.88 11.90
N ALA A 163 -13.74 -10.32 12.18
CA ALA A 163 -14.09 -9.95 13.54
C ALA A 163 -14.36 -11.22 14.38
N PRO A 164 -14.02 -11.25 15.69
CA PRO A 164 -13.50 -10.14 16.48
C PRO A 164 -11.96 -10.05 16.52
N ASP A 165 -11.23 -10.90 15.80
CA ASP A 165 -9.76 -10.92 15.83
C ASP A 165 -9.17 -9.55 15.47
N VAL A 166 -9.76 -8.91 14.45
CA VAL A 166 -9.47 -7.53 14.05
C VAL A 166 -10.78 -6.77 13.94
N GLY A 167 -10.90 -5.68 14.70
CA GLY A 167 -12.06 -4.78 14.65
C GLY A 167 -11.91 -3.79 13.50
N ILE A 168 -12.95 -3.63 12.68
CA ILE A 168 -12.94 -2.75 11.51
C ILE A 168 -14.16 -1.84 11.57
N ASP A 169 -13.95 -0.60 11.97
CA ASP A 169 -15.00 0.38 12.24
C ASP A 169 -14.92 1.56 11.25
N LEU A 170 -16.05 1.86 10.62
CA LEU A 170 -16.22 2.99 9.70
C LEU A 170 -16.53 4.27 10.47
N THR A 171 -16.41 5.42 9.79
CA THR A 171 -16.60 6.73 10.42
C THR A 171 -18.02 7.02 10.88
N ASP A 172 -19.02 6.29 10.36
CA ASP A 172 -20.42 6.37 10.77
C ASP A 172 -20.79 5.44 11.95
N GLY A 173 -19.80 4.71 12.49
CA GLY A 173 -20.00 3.75 13.57
C GLY A 173 -20.37 2.33 13.12
N THR A 174 -20.47 2.09 11.81
CA THR A 174 -20.66 0.73 11.26
C THR A 174 -19.42 -0.13 11.52
N SER A 175 -19.60 -1.32 12.10
CA SER A 175 -18.55 -2.33 12.20
C SER A 175 -18.70 -3.39 11.11
N LEU A 176 -17.62 -3.69 10.39
CA LEU A 176 -17.61 -4.73 9.37
C LEU A 176 -17.32 -6.11 9.97
N PRO A 177 -17.85 -7.21 9.38
CA PRO A 177 -17.55 -8.57 9.83
C PRO A 177 -16.11 -9.01 9.55
N GLY A 178 -15.38 -8.24 8.74
CA GLY A 178 -13.98 -8.46 8.39
C GLY A 178 -13.63 -7.74 7.10
N ALA A 179 -12.36 -7.83 6.70
CA ALA A 179 -11.88 -7.36 5.41
C ALA A 179 -10.66 -8.18 4.98
N TYR A 180 -10.34 -8.13 3.69
CA TYR A 180 -9.09 -8.70 3.21
C TYR A 180 -7.91 -7.78 3.50
N VAL A 181 -6.73 -8.38 3.60
CA VAL A 181 -5.45 -7.68 3.67
C VAL A 181 -4.40 -8.45 2.86
N TYR A 182 -3.34 -7.76 2.44
CA TYR A 182 -2.15 -8.42 1.89
C TYR A 182 -1.12 -8.67 2.99
N VAL A 183 -0.92 -9.95 3.33
CA VAL A 183 0.07 -10.42 4.31
C VAL A 183 1.37 -10.70 3.59
N ASN A 184 2.49 -10.20 4.12
CA ASN A 184 3.78 -10.41 3.51
C ASN A 184 4.33 -11.81 3.83
N ARG A 185 4.75 -12.56 2.81
CA ARG A 185 5.26 -13.93 2.95
C ARG A 185 6.66 -14.01 3.56
N HIS A 186 7.38 -12.89 3.64
CA HIS A 186 8.72 -12.79 4.22
C HIS A 186 8.70 -12.27 5.66
N GLY A 187 7.53 -11.96 6.22
CA GLY A 187 7.38 -11.32 7.52
C GLY A 187 7.61 -9.79 7.47
N VAL A 188 7.98 -9.23 8.61
CA VAL A 188 8.20 -7.79 8.81
C VAL A 188 9.58 -7.54 9.38
N LEU A 189 10.12 -6.33 9.15
CA LEU A 189 11.42 -5.96 9.72
C LEU A 189 11.31 -5.87 11.24
N ASP A 190 12.39 -6.28 11.90
CA ASP A 190 12.56 -6.21 13.35
C ASP A 190 13.06 -4.82 13.80
N ASP A 191 12.61 -4.36 14.97
CA ASP A 191 13.05 -3.09 15.56
C ASP A 191 14.31 -3.19 16.42
N GLY A 192 14.89 -4.39 16.54
CA GLY A 192 16.01 -4.73 17.40
C GLY A 192 15.61 -5.40 18.71
N THR A 193 14.31 -5.44 19.03
CA THR A 193 13.79 -6.02 20.28
C THR A 193 13.03 -7.34 20.08
N GLY A 194 12.91 -7.83 18.84
CA GLY A 194 12.02 -8.93 18.49
C GLY A 194 10.64 -8.48 18.00
N ALA A 195 10.34 -7.18 18.08
CA ALA A 195 9.05 -6.61 17.73
C ALA A 195 9.06 -6.04 16.29
N PRO A 196 7.90 -6.04 15.60
CA PRO A 196 7.77 -5.41 14.29
C PRO A 196 8.14 -3.92 14.30
N ARG A 197 9.02 -3.56 13.37
CA ARG A 197 9.47 -2.19 13.12
C ARG A 197 8.37 -1.37 12.47
N THR A 198 8.07 -0.20 13.04
CA THR A 198 7.19 0.80 12.42
C THR A 198 7.86 1.50 11.24
N HIS A 199 7.06 2.08 10.34
CA HIS A 199 7.57 2.70 9.11
C HIS A 199 7.76 4.23 9.26
N PRO A 200 8.98 4.77 9.48
CA PRO A 200 9.19 6.21 9.72
C PRO A 200 9.18 7.08 8.44
N GLY A 201 8.94 6.46 7.28
CA GLY A 201 9.15 7.04 5.95
C GLY A 201 10.40 6.46 5.29
N GLN A 202 10.45 6.47 3.96
CA GLN A 202 11.51 5.77 3.21
C GLN A 202 12.91 6.28 3.51
N ARG A 203 13.13 7.60 3.51
CA ARG A 203 14.48 8.16 3.68
C ARG A 203 15.08 7.89 5.05
N PRO A 204 14.37 8.12 6.19
CA PRO A 204 14.89 7.74 7.50
C PRO A 204 15.15 6.23 7.59
N LEU A 205 14.19 5.41 7.12
CA LEU A 205 14.29 3.95 7.16
C LEU A 205 15.53 3.43 6.41
N LEU A 206 15.70 3.85 5.15
CA LEU A 206 16.82 3.40 4.31
C LEU A 206 18.15 3.92 4.85
N THR A 207 18.21 5.17 5.30
CA THR A 207 19.44 5.74 5.91
C THR A 207 19.90 4.91 7.09
N GLU A 208 18.97 4.52 7.97
CA GLU A 208 19.29 3.72 9.15
C GLU A 208 19.74 2.30 8.78
N LEU A 209 18.99 1.60 7.92
CA LEU A 209 19.33 0.24 7.47
C LEU A 209 20.69 0.20 6.77
N LEU A 210 20.95 1.15 5.88
CA LEU A 210 22.23 1.27 5.19
C LEU A 210 23.36 1.60 6.18
N SER A 211 23.12 2.43 7.20
CA SER A 211 24.13 2.69 8.24
C SER A 211 24.43 1.44 9.08
N GLY A 212 23.41 0.65 9.38
CA GLY A 212 23.50 -0.55 10.20
C GLY A 212 24.13 -1.77 9.52
N SER A 213 24.14 -1.85 8.18
CA SER A 213 24.60 -3.05 7.45
C SER A 213 25.61 -2.74 6.35
N ALA A 214 26.83 -3.28 6.51
CA ALA A 214 27.85 -3.20 5.46
C ALA A 214 27.44 -3.93 4.18
N ARG A 215 26.72 -5.05 4.30
CA ARG A 215 26.23 -5.83 3.15
C ARG A 215 25.16 -5.08 2.38
N LEU A 216 24.22 -4.44 3.07
CA LEU A 216 23.23 -3.59 2.40
C LEU A 216 23.92 -2.44 1.66
N ARG A 217 24.96 -1.81 2.23
CA ARG A 217 25.72 -0.76 1.53
C ARG A 217 26.43 -1.25 0.27
N GLU A 218 27.02 -2.44 0.33
CA GLU A 218 27.68 -3.04 -0.83
C GLU A 218 26.70 -3.24 -1.99
N LEU A 219 25.52 -3.78 -1.70
CA LEU A 219 24.47 -4.01 -2.70
C LEU A 219 23.86 -2.70 -3.22
N PHE A 220 23.52 -1.79 -2.31
CA PHE A 220 22.59 -0.71 -2.58
C PHE A 220 23.20 0.69 -2.61
N GLY A 221 24.47 0.85 -2.21
CA GLY A 221 25.07 2.16 -2.00
C GLY A 221 24.80 2.69 -0.59
N VAL A 222 25.17 3.94 -0.34
CA VAL A 222 25.19 4.52 1.01
C VAL A 222 24.07 5.54 1.23
N THR A 223 23.29 5.83 0.19
CA THR A 223 22.16 6.77 0.24
C THR A 223 20.83 6.11 -0.16
N PRO A 224 19.68 6.62 0.31
CA PRO A 224 18.37 6.16 -0.15
C PRO A 224 18.18 6.27 -1.67
N GLU A 225 18.72 7.31 -2.29
CA GLU A 225 18.68 7.54 -3.73
C GLU A 225 19.44 6.45 -4.50
N GLU A 226 20.65 6.11 -4.06
CA GLU A 226 21.41 4.99 -4.64
C GLU A 226 20.68 3.66 -4.45
N PHE A 227 20.12 3.42 -3.26
CA PHE A 227 19.35 2.21 -2.99
C PHE A 227 18.24 2.04 -4.02
N SER A 228 17.44 3.08 -4.19
CA SER A 228 16.30 3.06 -5.10
C SER A 228 16.74 2.88 -6.56
N ALA A 229 17.75 3.63 -6.98
CA ALA A 229 18.26 3.57 -8.35
C ALA A 229 18.84 2.18 -8.69
N ARG A 230 19.63 1.59 -7.79
CA ARG A 230 20.25 0.28 -8.01
C ARG A 230 19.23 -0.85 -8.02
N VAL A 231 18.29 -0.85 -7.08
CA VAL A 231 17.21 -1.85 -7.05
C VAL A 231 16.40 -1.83 -8.34
N ARG A 232 16.06 -0.64 -8.85
CA ARG A 232 15.31 -0.50 -10.11
C ARG A 232 16.13 -0.89 -11.35
N ALA A 233 17.46 -0.80 -11.28
CA ALA A 233 18.35 -1.19 -12.37
C ALA A 233 18.63 -2.70 -12.43
N ASP A 234 18.58 -3.42 -11.30
CA ASP A 234 18.82 -4.86 -11.25
C ASP A 234 17.88 -5.57 -10.26
N VAL A 235 16.88 -6.26 -10.82
CA VAL A 235 15.88 -7.01 -10.06
C VAL A 235 16.48 -8.11 -9.17
N ARG A 236 17.68 -8.63 -9.49
CA ARG A 236 18.34 -9.65 -8.67
C ARG A 236 18.74 -9.10 -7.30
N LEU A 237 19.01 -7.80 -7.22
CA LEU A 237 19.31 -7.15 -5.94
C LEU A 237 18.11 -7.20 -4.97
N CYS A 238 16.88 -7.32 -5.47
CA CYS A 238 15.70 -7.49 -4.61
C CYS A 238 15.79 -8.79 -3.79
N ALA A 239 16.10 -9.90 -4.46
CA ALA A 239 16.26 -11.20 -3.81
C ALA A 239 17.46 -11.19 -2.85
N LEU A 240 18.61 -10.67 -3.31
CA LEU A 240 19.81 -10.58 -2.48
C LEU A 240 19.60 -9.73 -1.22
N GLY A 241 18.97 -8.55 -1.33
CA GLY A 241 18.68 -7.71 -0.17
C GLY A 241 17.69 -8.33 0.80
N THR A 242 16.65 -8.99 0.27
CA THR A 242 15.68 -9.74 1.07
C THR A 242 16.38 -10.86 1.86
N GLU A 243 17.32 -11.58 1.23
CA GLU A 243 18.15 -12.56 1.93
C GLU A 243 19.06 -11.93 2.99
N VAL A 244 19.60 -10.72 2.77
CA VAL A 244 20.40 -10.03 3.78
C VAL A 244 19.59 -9.78 5.04
N PHE A 245 18.33 -9.32 4.93
CA PHE A 245 17.47 -9.13 6.11
C PHE A 245 17.34 -10.41 6.94
N ALA A 246 17.09 -11.55 6.30
CA ALA A 246 17.01 -12.83 6.99
C ALA A 246 18.36 -13.25 7.61
N ARG A 247 19.46 -13.13 6.87
CA ARG A 247 20.81 -13.52 7.35
C ARG A 247 21.30 -12.66 8.52
N GLU A 248 20.90 -11.39 8.55
CA GLU A 248 21.26 -10.45 9.62
C GLU A 248 20.23 -10.45 10.76
N LYS A 249 19.26 -11.37 10.74
CA LYS A 249 18.21 -11.52 11.76
C LYS A 249 17.39 -10.24 11.97
N LEU A 250 17.13 -9.52 10.88
CA LEU A 250 16.33 -8.30 10.86
C LEU A 250 14.85 -8.58 10.57
N VAL A 251 14.39 -9.83 10.72
CA VAL A 251 13.05 -10.28 10.34
C VAL A 251 12.36 -10.91 11.53
N THR A 252 11.10 -10.54 11.75
CA THR A 252 10.20 -11.14 12.72
C THR A 252 8.84 -11.45 12.08
N ALA A 253 8.04 -12.29 12.74
CA ALA A 253 6.71 -12.64 12.26
C ALA A 253 5.77 -11.44 12.35
N SER A 254 4.84 -11.35 11.41
CA SER A 254 3.76 -10.35 11.44
C SER A 254 2.67 -10.73 12.45
N GLY A 255 2.57 -12.01 12.83
CA GLY A 255 1.45 -12.57 13.58
C GLY A 255 0.25 -12.90 12.69
N LEU A 256 0.27 -12.52 11.40
CA LEU A 256 -0.81 -12.76 10.45
C LEU A 256 -0.66 -14.07 9.67
N GLU A 257 0.42 -14.82 9.91
CA GLU A 257 0.70 -16.10 9.25
C GLU A 257 -0.44 -17.14 9.38
N PRO A 258 -1.22 -17.20 10.48
CA PRO A 258 -2.35 -18.15 10.59
C PRO A 258 -3.54 -17.89 9.66
N TYR A 259 -3.62 -16.70 9.02
CA TYR A 259 -4.74 -16.34 8.13
C TYR A 259 -4.49 -16.67 6.65
N VAL A 260 -3.34 -17.28 6.34
CA VAL A 260 -2.79 -17.44 4.99
C VAL A 260 -2.77 -18.89 4.53
#